data_AF-A0A538AG24-F1
#
_entry.id   AF-A0A538AG24-F1
#
_cell.length_a   1.000
_cell.length_b   1.000
_cell.length_c   1.000
_cell.angle_alpha   90.00
_cell.angle_beta   90.00
_cell.angle_gamma   90.00
#
_symmetry.space_group_name_H-M   'P 1'
#
loop_
_entity.id
_entity.type
_entity.pdbx_description
1 polymer ?
#
loop_
_entity_poly.entity_id
_entity_poly.type
_entity_poly.pdbx_seq_one_letter_code
_entity_poly.pdbx_strand_id
1 'polypeptide(L)'
;MATLTITALQVTVLIVAAVARGATYHATASGVLWFVGAVALLTMIYASLAEVMAYRLTSEQEYIGNVPAIAIVPWFFAGSLFPISVLPKGLAIFAKILPGTHALALMRHGLTGGSADGLTAIWGAHGGAASAASFAIVAAFTVGLLLMSARVFRRSAVA
;
A
#
# COMPACT_ATOMS: atom_id res chain seq x y z
N MET A 1 15.41 4.79 -6.16
CA MET A 1 14.98 6.10 -6.72
C MET A 1 14.16 5.95 -7.99
N ALA A 2 14.62 5.18 -8.99
CA ALA A 2 13.84 4.94 -10.22
C ALA A 2 12.39 4.49 -9.97
N THR A 3 12.16 3.53 -9.05
CA THR A 3 10.81 3.05 -8.72
C THR A 3 9.89 4.16 -8.23
N LEU A 4 10.36 5.03 -7.34
CA LEU A 4 9.57 6.15 -6.82
C LEU A 4 9.24 7.17 -7.94
N THR A 5 10.20 7.45 -8.82
CA THR A 5 9.97 8.35 -9.96
C THR A 5 8.94 7.80 -10.92
N ILE A 6 9.03 6.50 -11.26
CA ILE A 6 8.07 5.82 -12.12
C ILE A 6 6.70 5.82 -11.47
N THR A 7 6.60 5.49 -10.18
CA THR A 7 5.32 5.51 -9.47
C THR A 7 4.73 6.91 -9.39
N ALA A 8 5.54 7.95 -9.16
CA ALA A 8 5.07 9.33 -9.17
C ALA A 8 4.48 9.72 -10.53
N LEU A 9 5.13 9.33 -11.63
CA LEU A 9 4.59 9.52 -12.99
C LEU A 9 3.27 8.75 -13.18
N GLN A 10 3.23 7.46 -12.84
CA GLN A 10 2.04 6.62 -12.97
C GLN A 10 0.85 7.19 -12.20
N VAL A 11 1.08 7.57 -10.93
CA VAL A 11 0.04 8.18 -10.08
C VAL A 11 -0.43 9.50 -10.66
N THR A 12 0.48 10.34 -11.16
CA THR A 12 0.12 11.62 -11.80
C THR A 12 -0.76 11.39 -13.02
N VAL A 13 -0.37 10.46 -13.90
CA VAL A 13 -1.15 10.09 -15.09
C VAL A 13 -2.54 9.57 -14.71
N LEU A 14 -2.64 8.72 -13.68
CA LEU A 14 -3.92 8.21 -13.19
C LEU A 14 -4.82 9.31 -12.64
N ILE A 15 -4.28 10.26 -11.89
CA ILE A 15 -5.02 11.42 -11.37
C ILE A 15 -5.54 12.28 -12.53
N VAL A 16 -4.70 12.62 -13.50
CA VAL A 16 -5.10 13.42 -14.67
C VAL A 16 -6.19 12.70 -15.46
N ALA A 17 -6.04 11.41 -15.72
CA ALA A 17 -7.03 10.61 -16.42
C ALA A 17 -8.36 10.50 -15.65
N ALA A 18 -8.31 10.41 -14.31
CA ALA A 18 -9.51 10.38 -13.48
C ALA A 18 -10.27 11.72 -13.53
N VAL A 19 -9.57 12.85 -13.43
CA VAL A 19 -10.17 14.19 -13.58
C VAL A 19 -10.76 14.37 -14.97
N ALA A 20 -10.06 13.94 -16.02
CA ALA A 20 -10.56 13.99 -17.39
C ALA A 20 -11.84 13.15 -17.59
N ARG A 21 -12.04 12.10 -16.78
CA ARG A 21 -13.27 11.29 -16.73
C ARG A 21 -14.34 11.83 -15.77
N GLY A 22 -14.12 13.00 -15.15
CA GLY A 22 -15.08 13.66 -14.27
C GLY A 22 -14.97 13.31 -12.78
N ALA A 23 -13.84 12.75 -12.33
CA ALA A 23 -13.62 12.51 -10.90
C ALA A 23 -13.53 13.82 -10.11
N THR A 24 -14.23 13.89 -8.98
CA THR A 24 -14.17 15.01 -8.04
C THR A 24 -13.28 14.63 -6.84
N TYR A 25 -12.37 15.53 -6.49
CA TYR A 25 -11.50 15.39 -5.31
C TYR A 25 -11.81 16.48 -4.30
N HIS A 26 -11.73 16.13 -3.02
CA HIS A 26 -11.87 17.03 -1.89
C HIS A 26 -10.58 17.01 -1.06
N ALA A 27 -9.44 17.14 -1.74
CA ALA A 27 -8.13 17.07 -1.13
C ALA A 27 -7.81 18.35 -0.34
N THR A 28 -7.42 18.18 0.92
CA THR A 28 -6.85 19.24 1.78
C THR A 28 -5.32 19.15 1.76
N ALA A 29 -4.61 20.20 2.18
CA ALA A 29 -3.14 20.18 2.24
C ALA A 29 -2.62 19.01 3.12
N SER A 30 -3.24 18.75 4.26
CA SER A 30 -2.92 17.61 5.11
C SER A 30 -3.31 16.27 4.46
N GLY A 31 -4.44 16.22 3.75
CA GLY A 31 -4.86 15.06 2.96
C GLY A 31 -3.85 14.66 1.90
N VAL A 32 -3.30 15.64 1.17
CA VAL A 32 -2.26 15.40 0.16
C VAL A 32 -0.99 14.80 0.79
N LEU A 33 -0.59 15.25 1.99
CA LEU A 33 0.55 14.66 2.68
C LEU A 33 0.31 13.18 3.06
N TRP A 34 -0.89 12.85 3.53
CA TRP A 34 -1.26 11.45 3.79
C TRP A 34 -1.24 10.60 2.53
N PHE A 35 -1.78 11.14 1.43
CA PHE A 35 -1.78 10.47 0.13
C PHE A 35 -0.36 10.20 -0.37
N VAL A 36 0.48 11.24 -0.47
CA VAL A 36 1.86 11.12 -0.99
C VAL A 36 2.69 10.20 -0.12
N GLY A 37 2.58 10.33 1.21
CA GLY A 37 3.29 9.47 2.14
C GLY A 37 2.86 8.00 2.03
N ALA A 38 1.55 7.72 1.93
CA ALA A 38 1.05 6.37 1.76
C ALA A 38 1.51 5.74 0.43
N VAL A 39 1.50 6.51 -0.67
CA VAL A 39 2.00 6.07 -1.98
C VAL A 39 3.48 5.74 -1.90
N ALA A 40 4.30 6.62 -1.32
CA ALA A 40 5.73 6.41 -1.21
C ALA A 40 6.07 5.16 -0.38
N LEU A 41 5.47 5.02 0.81
CA LEU A 41 5.72 3.87 1.69
C LEU A 41 5.25 2.55 1.06
N LEU A 42 4.08 2.54 0.41
CA LEU A 42 3.58 1.34 -0.27
C LEU A 42 4.48 0.96 -1.46
N THR A 43 5.01 1.95 -2.18
CA THR A 43 5.98 1.72 -3.26
C THR A 43 7.24 1.06 -2.72
N MET A 44 7.76 1.55 -1.58
CA MET A 44 8.94 0.97 -0.94
C MET A 44 8.69 -0.44 -0.42
N ILE A 45 7.48 -0.74 0.07
CA ILE A 45 7.06 -2.10 0.48
C ILE A 45 7.19 -3.06 -0.71
N TYR A 46 6.57 -2.74 -1.84
CA TYR A 46 6.60 -3.62 -3.01
C TYR A 46 7.99 -3.69 -3.67
N ALA A 47 8.75 -2.59 -3.66
CA ALA A 47 10.14 -2.61 -4.11
C ALA A 47 11.00 -3.56 -3.26
N SER A 48 10.89 -3.47 -1.93
CA SER A 48 11.62 -4.34 -1.01
C SER A 48 11.23 -5.82 -1.19
N LEU A 49 9.95 -6.08 -1.43
CA LEU A 49 9.44 -7.43 -1.63
C LEU A 49 9.92 -8.02 -2.96
N ALA A 50 9.92 -7.22 -4.02
CA ALA A 50 10.48 -7.59 -5.32
C ALA A 50 11.98 -7.91 -5.21
N GLU A 51 12.76 -7.12 -4.46
CA GLU A 51 14.17 -7.40 -4.20
C GLU A 51 14.36 -8.73 -3.46
N VAL A 52 13.59 -8.98 -2.40
CA VAL A 52 13.66 -10.25 -1.65
C VAL A 52 13.36 -11.44 -2.56
N MET A 53 12.38 -11.33 -3.46
CA MET A 53 12.07 -12.37 -4.43
C MET A 53 13.21 -12.56 -5.43
N ALA A 54 13.76 -11.47 -5.97
CA ALA A 54 14.87 -11.52 -6.92
C ALA A 54 16.11 -12.23 -6.37
N TYR A 55 16.36 -12.14 -5.06
CA TYR A 55 17.47 -12.84 -4.41
C TYR A 55 17.19 -14.31 -4.04
N ARG A 56 15.92 -14.73 -4.08
CA ARG A 56 15.51 -16.09 -3.65
C ARG A 56 15.09 -16.98 -4.80
N LEU A 57 14.55 -16.40 -5.87
CA LEU A 57 14.00 -17.14 -7.00
C LEU A 57 15.07 -17.23 -8.10
N THR A 58 15.28 -18.44 -8.62
CA THR A 58 16.36 -18.72 -9.58
C THR A 58 15.96 -18.47 -11.02
N SER A 59 14.66 -18.27 -11.29
CA SER A 59 14.11 -18.09 -12.63
C SER A 59 13.15 -16.90 -12.68
N GLU A 60 13.19 -16.16 -13.79
CA GLU A 60 12.25 -15.09 -14.09
C GLU A 60 10.81 -15.60 -14.21
N GLN A 61 10.61 -16.81 -14.74
CA GLN A 61 9.27 -17.41 -14.83
C GLN A 61 8.67 -17.68 -13.45
N GLU A 62 9.50 -18.12 -12.51
CA GLU A 62 9.09 -18.34 -11.12
C GLU A 62 8.78 -17.00 -10.45
N TYR A 63 9.59 -15.97 -10.68
CA TYR A 63 9.32 -14.62 -10.20
C TYR A 63 7.96 -14.11 -10.71
N ILE A 64 7.75 -14.11 -12.02
CA ILE A 64 6.52 -13.63 -12.65
C ILE A 64 5.31 -14.43 -12.16
N GLY A 65 5.45 -15.76 -12.03
CA GLY A 65 4.38 -16.64 -11.54
C GLY A 65 3.98 -16.37 -10.10
N ASN A 66 4.90 -15.91 -9.24
CA ASN A 66 4.63 -15.64 -7.82
C ASN A 66 4.13 -14.21 -7.53
N VAL A 67 4.40 -13.24 -8.41
CA VAL A 67 3.97 -11.84 -8.22
C VAL A 67 2.46 -11.71 -7.93
N PRO A 68 1.54 -12.40 -8.63
CA PRO A 68 0.11 -12.31 -8.33
C PRO A 68 -0.24 -12.83 -6.92
N ALA A 69 0.36 -13.93 -6.49
CA ALA A 69 0.11 -14.48 -5.15
C ALA A 69 0.53 -13.51 -4.05
N ILE A 70 1.56 -12.71 -4.32
CA ILE A 70 2.16 -11.79 -3.34
C ILE A 70 1.50 -10.41 -3.36
N ALA A 71 1.13 -9.90 -4.53
CA ALA A 71 0.56 -8.56 -4.67
C ALA A 71 -0.97 -8.58 -4.76
N ILE A 72 -1.53 -9.44 -5.61
CA ILE A 72 -2.96 -9.43 -5.95
C ILE A 72 -3.81 -10.07 -4.85
N VAL A 73 -3.37 -11.21 -4.30
CA VAL A 73 -4.14 -11.89 -3.24
C VAL A 73 -4.32 -11.01 -2.00
N PRO A 74 -3.28 -10.37 -1.44
CA PRO A 74 -3.49 -9.41 -0.35
C PRO A 74 -4.34 -8.22 -0.76
N TRP A 75 -4.22 -7.74 -2.01
CA TRP A 75 -5.01 -6.63 -2.52
C TRP A 75 -6.52 -6.91 -2.49
N PHE A 76 -6.95 -8.13 -2.80
CA PHE A 76 -8.37 -8.53 -2.74
C PHE A 76 -8.99 -8.33 -1.34
N PHE A 77 -8.21 -8.59 -0.28
CA PHE A 77 -8.67 -8.46 1.10
C PHE A 77 -8.51 -7.05 1.66
N ALA A 78 -7.71 -6.19 1.01
CA ALA A 78 -7.31 -4.89 1.53
C ALA A 78 -8.41 -3.80 1.54
N GLY A 79 -9.69 -4.18 1.39
CA GLY A 79 -10.77 -3.22 1.23
C GLY A 79 -10.77 -2.52 -0.13
N SER A 80 -10.08 -3.08 -1.13
CA SER A 80 -9.98 -2.52 -2.48
C SER A 80 -11.23 -2.82 -3.31
N LEU A 81 -11.66 -4.09 -3.31
CA LEU A 81 -12.78 -4.62 -4.09
C LEU A 81 -13.97 -4.98 -3.21
N PHE A 82 -13.71 -5.61 -2.06
CA PHE A 82 -14.74 -5.98 -1.07
C PHE A 82 -14.59 -5.13 0.19
N PRO A 83 -15.67 -4.51 0.70
CA PRO A 83 -15.61 -3.79 1.97
C PRO A 83 -15.16 -4.70 3.11
N ILE A 84 -14.28 -4.19 3.99
CA ILE A 84 -13.78 -4.96 5.15
C ILE A 84 -14.94 -5.38 6.07
N SER A 85 -16.01 -4.57 6.15
CA SER A 85 -17.19 -4.81 6.98
C SER A 85 -18.00 -6.04 6.58
N VAL A 86 -17.88 -6.52 5.34
CA VAL A 86 -18.60 -7.71 4.86
C VAL A 86 -17.76 -8.98 4.90
N LEU A 87 -16.49 -8.89 5.29
CA LEU A 87 -15.61 -10.05 5.39
C LEU A 87 -15.95 -10.89 6.64
N PRO A 88 -15.81 -12.23 6.56
CA PRO A 88 -15.85 -13.08 7.75
C PRO A 88 -14.84 -12.61 8.81
N LYS A 89 -15.19 -12.71 10.10
CA LYS A 89 -14.42 -12.13 11.21
C LYS A 89 -12.90 -12.36 11.14
N GLY A 90 -12.48 -13.60 10.87
CA GLY A 90 -11.05 -13.94 10.77
C GLY A 90 -10.36 -13.23 9.61
N LEU A 91 -11.02 -13.14 8.46
CA LEU A 91 -10.48 -12.47 7.27
C LEU A 91 -10.48 -10.95 7.44
N ALA A 92 -11.46 -10.41 8.16
CA ALA A 92 -11.50 -8.98 8.50
C ALA A 92 -10.31 -8.60 9.41
N ILE A 93 -9.97 -9.43 10.40
CA ILE A 93 -8.79 -9.23 11.25
C ILE A 93 -7.51 -9.27 10.41
N PHE A 94 -7.37 -10.29 9.56
CA PHE A 94 -6.22 -10.40 8.67
C PHE A 94 -6.09 -9.17 7.76
N ALA A 95 -7.18 -8.75 7.12
CA ALA A 95 -7.22 -7.56 6.27
C ALA A 95 -6.75 -6.31 7.01
N LYS A 96 -7.16 -6.11 8.27
CA LYS A 96 -6.76 -4.97 9.11
C LYS A 96 -5.28 -4.94 9.50
N ILE A 97 -4.52 -5.99 9.24
CA ILE A 97 -3.07 -6.02 9.49
C ILE A 97 -2.29 -5.65 8.22
N LEU A 98 -2.87 -5.89 7.04
CA LEU A 98 -2.18 -5.70 5.77
C LEU A 98 -1.83 -4.22 5.54
N PRO A 99 -0.58 -3.89 5.17
CA PRO A 99 -0.20 -2.51 4.91
C PRO A 99 -0.97 -1.91 3.73
N GLY A 100 -1.38 -2.73 2.75
CA GLY A 100 -2.23 -2.30 1.64
C GLY A 100 -3.57 -1.72 2.09
N THR A 101 -4.16 -2.28 3.15
CA THR A 101 -5.44 -1.81 3.72
C THR A 101 -5.32 -0.40 4.28
N HIS A 102 -4.26 -0.15 5.03
CA HIS A 102 -3.97 1.16 5.60
C HIS A 102 -3.58 2.17 4.55
N ALA A 103 -2.73 1.78 3.59
CA ALA A 103 -2.30 2.64 2.50
C ALA A 103 -3.49 3.08 1.63
N LEU A 104 -4.38 2.15 1.26
CA LEU A 104 -5.60 2.45 0.51
C LEU A 104 -6.52 3.40 1.27
N ALA A 105 -6.72 3.18 2.57
CA ALA A 105 -7.55 4.06 3.39
C ALA A 105 -6.98 5.48 3.45
N LEU A 106 -5.66 5.62 3.59
CA LEU A 106 -4.98 6.92 3.57
C LEU A 106 -5.06 7.61 2.21
N MET A 107 -4.93 6.86 1.11
CA MET A 107 -5.05 7.42 -0.22
C MET A 107 -6.46 7.98 -0.47
N ARG A 108 -7.50 7.24 -0.06
CA ARG A 108 -8.90 7.69 -0.14
C ARG A 108 -9.13 8.89 0.76
N HIS A 109 -8.69 8.82 2.02
CA HIS A 109 -8.77 9.92 2.96
C HIS A 109 -8.15 11.21 2.39
N GLY A 110 -6.98 11.08 1.76
CA GLY A 110 -6.25 12.21 1.20
C GLY A 110 -6.88 12.84 -0.05
N LEU A 111 -7.52 12.04 -0.91
CA LEU A 111 -8.08 12.51 -2.18
C LEU A 111 -9.57 12.88 -2.10
N THR A 112 -10.38 12.07 -1.43
CA THR A 112 -11.85 12.25 -1.40
C THR A 112 -12.35 12.78 -0.07
N GLY A 113 -11.60 12.61 1.01
CA GLY A 113 -12.04 12.95 2.36
C GLY A 113 -13.33 12.22 2.78
N GLY A 114 -13.82 12.53 3.99
CA GLY A 114 -15.12 12.06 4.47
C GLY A 114 -15.13 10.68 5.17
N SER A 115 -16.33 10.20 5.49
CA SER A 115 -16.57 9.00 6.31
C SER A 115 -16.39 7.66 5.58
N ALA A 116 -16.27 7.68 4.25
CA ALA A 116 -16.15 6.50 3.39
C ALA A 116 -14.71 6.17 2.98
N ASP A 117 -13.71 6.80 3.63
CA ASP A 117 -12.29 6.58 3.33
C ASP A 117 -11.77 5.18 3.72
N GLY A 118 -12.49 4.48 4.61
CA GLY A 118 -12.15 3.14 5.10
C GLY A 118 -11.44 3.14 6.47
N LEU A 119 -11.05 4.31 7.00
CA LEU A 119 -10.42 4.40 8.32
C LEU A 119 -11.37 3.95 9.44
N THR A 120 -12.66 4.30 9.35
CA THR A 120 -13.69 3.85 10.28
C THR A 120 -13.86 2.33 10.26
N ALA A 121 -13.72 1.68 9.11
CA ALA A 121 -13.82 0.22 9.01
C ALA A 121 -12.64 -0.49 9.69
N ILE A 122 -11.46 0.14 9.66
CA ILE A 122 -10.24 -0.38 10.29
C ILE A 122 -10.29 -0.14 11.80
N TRP A 123 -10.45 1.13 12.20
CA TRP A 123 -10.23 1.62 13.56
C TRP A 123 -11.50 1.88 14.38
N GLY A 124 -12.68 1.86 13.75
CA GLY A 124 -13.93 2.30 14.38
C GLY A 124 -14.05 3.81 14.56
N ALA A 125 -13.07 4.59 14.07
CA ALA A 125 -13.02 6.04 14.19
C ALA A 125 -12.44 6.68 12.92
N HIS A 126 -12.69 7.98 12.74
CA HIS A 126 -12.16 8.80 11.65
C HIS A 126 -11.29 9.94 12.19
N GLY A 127 -10.48 10.56 11.32
CA GLY A 127 -9.69 11.74 11.65
C GLY A 127 -8.19 11.48 11.84
N GLY A 128 -7.47 12.52 12.30
CA GLY A 128 -6.00 12.54 12.26
C GLY A 128 -5.31 11.41 13.03
N ALA A 129 -5.87 10.98 14.17
CA ALA A 129 -5.30 9.88 14.94
C ALA A 129 -5.41 8.53 14.20
N ALA A 130 -6.55 8.27 13.53
CA ALA A 130 -6.74 7.07 12.73
C ALA A 130 -5.82 7.07 11.49
N SER A 131 -5.65 8.24 10.85
CA SER A 131 -4.70 8.41 9.74
C SER A 131 -3.26 8.16 10.21
N ALA A 132 -2.86 8.74 11.35
CA ALA A 132 -1.52 8.54 11.91
C ALA A 132 -1.25 7.07 12.29
N ALA A 133 -2.23 6.39 12.89
CA ALA A 133 -2.11 4.97 13.23
C ALA A 133 -1.96 4.08 11.98
N SER A 134 -2.78 4.32 10.95
CA SER A 134 -2.64 3.65 9.66
C SER A 134 -1.26 3.92 9.05
N PHE A 135 -0.81 5.18 9.06
CA PHE A 135 0.49 5.56 8.50
C PHE A 135 1.64 4.87 9.23
N ALA A 136 1.57 4.80 10.56
CA ALA A 136 2.55 4.11 11.39
C ALA A 136 2.63 2.61 11.06
N ILE A 137 1.50 1.94 10.80
CA ILE A 137 1.51 0.54 10.37
C ILE A 137 2.21 0.40 9.02
N VAL A 138 1.86 1.22 8.02
CA VAL A 138 2.51 1.16 6.72
C VAL A 138 4.02 1.41 6.87
N ALA A 139 4.43 2.42 7.64
CA ALA A 139 5.83 2.73 7.89
C ALA A 139 6.57 1.59 8.60
N ALA A 140 5.95 0.93 9.59
CA ALA A 140 6.53 -0.21 10.27
C ALA A 140 6.78 -1.39 9.32
N PHE A 141 5.81 -1.69 8.44
CA PHE A 141 5.98 -2.69 7.39
C PHE A 141 7.10 -2.30 6.40
N THR A 142 7.14 -1.04 5.98
CA THR A 142 8.20 -0.53 5.09
C THR A 142 9.58 -0.74 5.71
N VAL A 143 9.77 -0.33 6.97
CA VAL A 143 11.05 -0.50 7.68
C VAL A 143 11.41 -1.99 7.82
N GLY A 144 10.46 -2.82 8.24
CA GLY A 144 10.67 -4.26 8.39
C GLY A 144 11.10 -4.94 7.08
N LEU A 145 10.44 -4.62 5.98
CA LEU A 145 10.75 -5.18 4.67
C LEU A 145 12.07 -4.65 4.09
N LEU A 146 12.41 -3.37 4.29
CA LEU A 146 13.71 -2.83 3.91
C LEU A 146 14.85 -3.52 4.66
N LEU A 147 14.69 -3.69 5.98
CA LEU A 147 15.68 -4.40 6.80
C LEU A 147 15.81 -5.87 6.38
N MET A 148 14.69 -6.51 6.03
CA MET A 148 14.68 -7.86 5.50
C MET A 148 15.38 -7.95 4.14
N SER A 149 15.09 -7.04 3.20
CA SER A 149 15.74 -6.97 1.89
C SER A 149 17.26 -6.80 2.05
N ALA A 150 17.68 -5.82 2.84
CA ALA A 150 19.10 -5.57 3.12
C ALA A 150 19.78 -6.79 3.76
N ARG A 151 19.09 -7.51 4.65
CA ARG A 151 19.61 -8.74 5.26
C ARG A 151 19.75 -9.88 4.24
N VAL A 152 18.77 -10.06 3.36
CA VAL A 152 18.80 -11.10 2.32
C VAL A 152 19.92 -10.79 1.32
N PHE A 153 20.01 -9.56 0.83
CA PHE A 153 21.09 -9.12 -0.06
C PHE A 153 22.48 -9.41 0.50
N ARG A 154 22.76 -9.01 1.74
CA ARG A 154 24.06 -9.28 2.39
C ARG A 154 24.39 -10.76 2.49
N ARG A 155 23.38 -11.62 2.67
CA ARG A 155 23.59 -13.08 2.72
C ARG A 155 23.88 -13.65 1.34
N SER A 156 23.18 -13.18 0.31
CA SER A 156 23.38 -13.62 -1.06
C SER A 156 24.69 -13.11 -1.68
N ALA A 157 25.21 -11.95 -1.24
CA ALA A 157 26.43 -11.36 -1.79
C ALA A 157 27.74 -12.00 -1.25
N VAL A 158 27.66 -12.78 -0.18
CA VAL A 158 28.82 -13.44 0.47
C VAL A 158 28.78 -14.96 0.29
N ALA A 159 27.71 -15.48 -0.32
CA ALA A 159 27.57 -16.89 -0.72
C ALA A 159 28.11 -17.09 -2.13
#